data_AF-A0A430RWN7-F1
#
_entry.id   AF-A0A430RWN7-F1
#
_cell.length_a   1.000
_cell.length_b   1.000
_cell.length_c   1.000
_cell.angle_alpha   90.00
_cell.angle_beta   90.00
_cell.angle_gamma   90.00
#
_symmetry.space_group_name_H-M   'P 1'
#
loop_
_entity.id
_entity.type
_entity.pdbx_description
1 polymer ?
#
loop_
_entity_poly.entity_id
_entity_poly.type
_entity_poly.pdbx_seq_one_letter_code
_entity_poly.pdbx_strand_id
1 'polypeptide(L)'
;MWFLRPDPHVKPEGPLAFRVRVRTKSGEVVELRLSKSMEISPVEGGYYVRKEIVAPKSLDRAVLEIWFDRRFRPVRKEVAGGELVPIREWG
;
A
#
# COMPACT_ATOMS: atom_id res chain seq x y z
N MET A 1 -1.15 0.41 28.61
CA MET A 1 -1.99 0.42 27.38
C MET A 1 -1.13 0.88 26.21
N TRP A 2 -0.76 -0.01 25.29
CA TRP A 2 -0.12 0.40 24.03
C TRP A 2 -1.20 0.65 22.99
N PHE A 3 -1.43 1.91 22.65
CA PHE A 3 -2.24 2.27 21.49
C PHE A 3 -1.50 1.83 20.23
N LEU A 4 -2.00 0.80 19.54
CA LEU A 4 -1.56 0.46 18.19
C LEU A 4 -1.95 1.63 17.29
N ARG A 5 -0.99 2.50 16.98
CA ARG A 5 -1.21 3.59 16.02
C ARG A 5 -1.53 2.95 14.65
N PRO A 6 -2.61 3.38 13.98
CA PRO A 6 -2.89 2.97 12.61
C PRO A 6 -1.68 3.27 11.71
N ASP A 7 -1.47 2.45 10.69
CA ASP A 7 -0.41 2.72 9.71
C ASP A 7 -0.70 4.05 8.98
N PRO A 8 0.28 4.95 8.83
CA PRO A 8 0.04 6.27 8.25
C PRO A 8 -0.17 6.27 6.73
N HIS A 9 0.03 5.14 6.04
CA HIS A 9 -0.06 5.04 4.58
C HIS A 9 -1.09 4.01 4.10
N VAL A 10 -1.36 2.98 4.89
CA VAL A 10 -2.28 1.89 4.54
C VAL A 10 -3.60 2.04 5.30
N LYS A 11 -4.66 2.42 4.58
CA LYS A 11 -6.00 2.61 5.16
C LYS A 11 -6.82 1.33 4.99
N PRO A 12 -7.35 0.71 6.06
CA PRO A 12 -8.33 -0.37 5.92
C PRO A 12 -9.57 0.09 5.15
N GLU A 13 -10.03 -0.73 4.21
CA GLU A 13 -11.25 -0.51 3.44
C GLU A 13 -12.20 -1.69 3.68
N GLY A 14 -12.99 -1.57 4.74
CA GLY A 14 -13.79 -2.67 5.26
C GLY A 14 -12.93 -3.85 5.73
N PRO A 15 -13.51 -5.06 5.84
CA PRO A 15 -12.79 -6.22 6.36
C PRO A 15 -11.79 -6.85 5.37
N LEU A 16 -12.01 -6.67 4.07
CA LEU A 16 -11.38 -7.49 3.01
C LEU A 16 -10.35 -6.74 2.14
N ALA A 17 -10.16 -5.44 2.34
CA ALA A 17 -9.25 -4.69 1.49
C ALA A 17 -8.47 -3.61 2.24
N PHE A 18 -7.44 -3.12 1.57
CA PHE A 18 -6.70 -1.92 1.95
C PHE A 18 -6.73 -0.93 0.80
N ARG A 19 -6.65 0.35 1.15
CA ARG A 19 -6.42 1.44 0.23
C ARG A 19 -5.06 2.05 0.51
N VAL A 20 -4.35 2.40 -0.56
CA VAL A 20 -3.05 3.08 -0.53
C VAL A 20 -2.97 4.05 -1.70
N ARG A 21 -2.20 5.11 -1.54
CA ARG A 21 -1.91 6.07 -2.61
C ARG A 21 -0.41 6.14 -2.84
N VAL A 22 0.01 6.07 -4.09
CA VAL A 22 1.41 6.21 -4.52
C VAL A 22 1.53 7.45 -5.37
N ARG A 23 2.46 8.34 -5.01
CA ARG A 23 2.87 9.49 -5.82
C ARG A 23 4.06 9.06 -6.67
N THR A 24 3.94 9.12 -7.98
CA THR A 24 5.03 8.79 -8.91
C THR A 24 6.05 9.93 -9.03
N LYS A 25 7.13 9.70 -9.78
CA LYS A 25 8.21 10.71 -10.00
C LYS A 25 7.70 12.04 -10.55
N SER A 26 6.70 12.04 -11.43
CA SER A 26 6.07 13.25 -11.97
C SER A 26 5.08 13.93 -11.02
N GLY A 27 4.84 13.36 -9.83
CA GLY A 27 3.89 13.86 -8.84
C GLY A 27 2.46 13.37 -9.04
N GLU A 28 2.18 12.55 -10.06
CA GLU A 28 0.86 11.94 -10.25
C GLU A 28 0.55 10.96 -9.13
N VAL A 29 -0.63 11.09 -8.51
CA VAL A 29 -1.07 10.21 -7.42
C VAL A 29 -2.00 9.14 -7.98
N VAL A 30 -1.60 7.88 -7.79
CA VAL A 30 -2.41 6.70 -8.15
C VAL A 30 -2.95 6.07 -6.86
N GLU A 31 -4.28 5.93 -6.79
CA GLU A 31 -4.96 5.20 -5.73
C GLU A 31 -5.09 3.73 -6.08
N LEU A 32 -4.74 2.85 -5.15
CA LEU A 32 -4.83 1.41 -5.30
C LEU A 32 -5.71 0.82 -4.20
N ARG A 33 -6.51 -0.17 -4.60
CA ARG A 33 -7.24 -1.05 -3.70
C ARG A 33 -6.58 -2.43 -3.73
N LEU A 34 -6.16 -2.91 -2.57
CA LEU A 34 -5.50 -4.20 -2.39
C LEU A 34 -6.45 -5.17 -1.70
N SER A 35 -6.90 -6.20 -2.41
CA SER A 35 -7.77 -7.26 -1.89
C SER A 35 -6.99 -8.29 -1.09
N LYS A 36 -7.39 -8.54 0.16
CA LYS A 36 -6.76 -9.55 1.04
C LYS A 36 -6.82 -10.97 0.48
N SER A 37 -7.90 -11.32 -0.22
CA SER A 37 -8.11 -12.68 -0.72
C SER A 37 -7.58 -12.91 -2.12
N MET A 38 -7.36 -11.86 -2.91
CA MET A 38 -7.01 -11.99 -4.34
C MET A 38 -5.59 -11.54 -4.66
N GLU A 39 -5.02 -10.60 -3.90
CA GLU A 39 -3.75 -9.96 -4.26
C GLU A 39 -2.67 -10.16 -3.21
N ILE A 40 -3.06 -10.37 -1.96
CA ILE A 40 -2.14 -10.55 -0.84
C ILE A 40 -1.84 -12.04 -0.68
N SER A 41 -0.58 -12.41 -0.87
CA SER A 41 -0.12 -13.80 -0.77
C SER A 41 0.41 -14.12 0.64
N PRO A 42 0.15 -15.32 1.17
CA PRO A 42 0.79 -15.77 2.40
C PRO A 42 2.30 -15.97 2.15
N VAL A 43 3.12 -15.58 3.12
CA VAL A 43 4.56 -15.83 3.15
C VAL A 43 4.94 -16.30 4.56
N GLU A 44 6.18 -16.75 4.75
CA GLU A 44 6.68 -17.07 6.08
C GLU A 44 6.50 -15.86 7.02
N GLY A 45 5.82 -16.07 8.15
CA GLY A 45 5.63 -15.03 9.16
C GLY A 45 4.49 -14.03 8.90
N GLY A 46 3.80 -14.08 7.76
CA GLY A 46 2.68 -13.17 7.50
C GLY A 46 2.24 -13.15 6.04
N TYR A 47 2.15 -11.95 5.48
CA TYR A 47 1.63 -11.75 4.13
C TYR A 47 2.47 -10.74 3.34
N TYR A 48 2.39 -10.84 2.02
CA TYR A 48 3.10 -9.97 1.10
C TYR A 48 2.25 -9.62 -0.11
N VAL A 49 2.43 -8.41 -0.63
CA VAL A 49 1.85 -7.95 -1.89
C VAL A 49 2.86 -7.12 -2.66
N ARG A 50 2.89 -7.34 -3.98
CA ARG A 50 3.62 -6.53 -4.95
C ARG A 50 2.66 -6.03 -6.02
N LYS A 51 2.63 -4.73 -6.28
CA LYS A 51 1.86 -4.14 -7.38
C LYS A 51 2.76 -3.30 -8.26
N GLU A 52 2.72 -3.62 -9.55
CA GLU A 52 3.21 -2.73 -10.59
C GLU A 52 2.16 -1.68 -10.90
N ILE A 53 2.59 -0.44 -11.02
CA ILE A 53 1.76 0.74 -11.18
C ILE A 53 2.22 1.44 -12.44
N VAL A 54 1.28 1.77 -13.31
CA VAL A 54 1.50 2.66 -14.44
C VAL A 54 0.55 3.84 -14.26
N ALA A 55 1.10 5.03 -14.07
CA ALA A 55 0.32 6.23 -13.89
C ALA A 55 -0.38 6.61 -15.21
N PRO A 56 -1.71 6.83 -15.21
CA PRO A 56 -2.48 6.94 -16.45
C PRO A 56 -2.16 8.19 -17.28
N LYS A 57 -1.69 9.29 -16.68
CA LYS A 57 -1.39 10.53 -17.43
C LYS A 57 0.08 10.63 -17.82
N SER A 58 0.97 10.41 -16.87
CA SER A 58 2.42 10.55 -17.05
C SER A 58 3.08 9.30 -17.64
N LEU A 59 2.41 8.15 -17.57
CA LEU A 59 2.96 6.82 -17.90
C LEU A 59 4.17 6.43 -17.02
N ASP A 60 4.38 7.13 -15.91
CA ASP A 60 5.39 6.77 -14.92
C ASP A 60 5.12 5.37 -14.37
N ARG A 61 6.21 4.63 -14.17
CA ARG A 61 6.18 3.30 -13.56
C ARG A 61 6.63 3.37 -12.12
N ALA A 62 5.87 2.73 -11.26
CA ALA A 62 6.25 2.48 -9.87
C ALA A 62 5.96 1.03 -9.48
N VAL A 63 6.64 0.54 -8.46
CA VAL A 63 6.38 -0.77 -7.86
C VAL A 63 6.17 -0.55 -6.37
N LEU A 64 5.00 -0.97 -5.88
CA LEU A 64 4.67 -0.98 -4.46
C LEU A 64 4.85 -2.39 -3.90
N GLU A 65 5.57 -2.51 -2.80
CA GLU A 65 5.70 -3.73 -2.02
C GLU A 65 5.30 -3.48 -0.57
N ILE A 66 4.47 -4.36 -0.01
CA ILE A 66 4.05 -4.30 1.40
C ILE A 66 4.15 -5.68 2.01
N TRP A 67 4.82 -5.76 3.16
CA TRP A 67 4.82 -6.92 4.03
C TRP A 67 3.91 -6.64 5.21
N PHE A 68 3.13 -7.64 5.57
CA PHE A 68 2.25 -7.62 6.73
C PHE A 68 2.60 -8.75 7.68
N ASP A 69 2.30 -8.57 8.96
CA ASP A 69 2.32 -9.67 9.93
C ASP A 69 1.09 -10.60 9.77
N ARG A 70 1.04 -11.66 10.59
CA ARG A 70 -0.10 -12.61 10.62
C ARG A 70 -1.46 -11.98 10.92
N ARG A 71 -1.51 -10.74 11.41
CA ARG A 71 -2.74 -9.98 11.70
C ARG A 71 -3.05 -8.94 10.61
N PHE A 72 -2.38 -9.02 9.46
CA PHE A 72 -2.47 -8.04 8.38
C PHE A 72 -2.09 -6.60 8.81
N ARG A 73 -1.19 -6.44 9.79
CA ARG A 73 -0.62 -5.13 10.11
C ARG A 73 0.61 -4.92 9.24
N PRO A 74 0.72 -3.80 8.49
CA PRO A 74 1.91 -3.50 7.71
C PRO A 74 3.15 -3.45 8.61
N VAL A 75 4.23 -4.13 8.23
CA VAL A 75 5.51 -4.17 8.96
C VAL A 75 6.68 -3.62 8.14
N ARG A 76 6.60 -3.68 6.80
CA ARG A 76 7.56 -3.07 5.88
C ARG A 76 6.82 -2.60 4.63
N LYS A 77 7.26 -1.50 4.05
CA LYS A 77 6.70 -0.92 2.83
C LYS A 77 7.84 -0.38 2.00
N GLU A 78 7.83 -0.66 0.70
CA GLU A 78 8.81 -0.16 -0.25
C GLU A 78 8.11 0.33 -1.49
N VAL A 79 8.62 1.43 -2.05
CA VAL A 79 8.17 1.95 -3.34
C VAL A 79 9.38 2.23 -4.20
N ALA A 80 9.49 1.53 -5.32
CA ALA A 80 10.40 1.90 -6.38
C ALA A 80 9.68 2.83 -7.36
N GLY A 81 10.31 3.94 -7.77
CA GLY A 81 9.73 4.86 -8.76
C GLY A 81 8.66 5.83 -8.24
N GLY A 82 8.59 6.02 -6.91
CA GLY A 82 7.66 6.95 -6.28
C GLY A 82 7.73 6.89 -4.76
N GLU A 83 6.69 7.36 -4.10
CA GLU A 83 6.54 7.35 -2.65
C GLU A 83 5.09 7.07 -2.24
N LEU A 84 4.89 6.54 -1.03
CA LEU A 84 3.55 6.41 -0.45
C LEU A 84 3.05 7.79 0.01
N VAL A 85 1.81 8.11 -0.32
CA VAL A 85 1.15 9.34 0.15
C VAL A 85 0.53 9.09 1.53
N PRO A 86 0.91 9.86 2.56
CA PRO A 86 0.32 9.75 3.89
C PRO A 86 -1.20 9.97 3.87
N ILE A 87 -1.96 9.20 4.65
CA ILE A 87 -3.43 9.26 4.73
C ILE A 87 -3.93 10.67 5.09
N ARG A 88 -3.17 11.41 5.91
CA ARG A 88 -3.47 12.80 6.30
C ARG A 88 -3.50 13.78 5.10
N GLU A 89 -2.91 13.42 3.97
CA GLU A 89 -2.84 14.23 2.75
C GLU A 89 -3.93 13.85 1.74
N TRP A 90 -4.85 12.93 2.08
CA TRP A 90 -5.80 12.39 1.10
C TRP A 90 -7.01 13.27 0.80
N GLY A 91 -7.20 14.36 1.56
CA GLY A 91 -8.39 15.21 1.51
C GLY A 91 -9.33 14.88 2.66
#